data_AF-A0A451ESR9-F1
#
_entry.id   AF-A0A451ESR9-F1
#
_cell.length_a   1.000
_cell.length_b   1.000
_cell.length_c   1.000
_cell.angle_alpha   90.00
_cell.angle_beta   90.00
_cell.angle_gamma   90.00
#
_symmetry.space_group_name_H-M   'P 1'
#
loop_
_entity.id
_entity.type
_entity.pdbx_description
1 polymer ?
#
loop_
_entity_poly.entity_id
_entity_poly.type
_entity_poly.pdbx_seq_one_letter_code
_entity_poly.pdbx_strand_id
1 'polypeptide(L)'
;VKAGKIFGTATEDMDALTFGSNIVLRHLTFSEARKMPIQEIHLKTVLQELNLTQNEFIDLCILMGCDYTDSIRGIGPKKSIELIKNHRNIETILKHLDKDKYPPPENWNFEGARQLFESPEVTDPETIELKWGE
;
A
#
# COMPACT_ATOMS: atom_id res chain seq x y z
N VAL A 1 -8.03 -8.60 -9.48
CA VAL A 1 -6.66 -8.86 -9.97
C VAL A 1 -6.08 -10.16 -9.41
N LYS A 2 -5.95 -10.34 -8.08
CA LYS A 2 -5.37 -11.55 -7.47
C LYS A 2 -6.01 -12.87 -7.97
N ALA A 3 -7.33 -12.90 -8.13
CA ALA A 3 -8.08 -14.05 -8.64
C ALA A 3 -8.02 -14.26 -10.17
N GLY A 4 -7.23 -13.46 -10.91
CA GLY A 4 -7.05 -13.62 -12.36
C GLY A 4 -8.24 -13.22 -13.25
N LYS A 5 -9.37 -12.76 -12.68
CA LYS A 5 -10.57 -12.33 -13.44
C LYS A 5 -10.37 -11.03 -14.26
N ILE A 6 -9.38 -10.20 -13.91
CA ILE A 6 -9.06 -8.93 -14.57
C ILE A 6 -7.54 -8.73 -14.62
N PHE A 7 -7.07 -7.92 -15.58
CA PHE A 7 -5.64 -7.62 -15.80
C PHE A 7 -5.02 -6.76 -14.69
N GLY A 8 -5.63 -5.62 -14.37
CA GLY A 8 -5.10 -4.67 -13.39
C GLY A 8 -6.19 -3.78 -12.79
N THR A 9 -5.88 -3.09 -11.69
CA THR A 9 -6.79 -2.14 -11.04
C THR A 9 -6.52 -0.75 -11.60
N ALA A 10 -7.53 -0.12 -12.21
CA ALA A 10 -7.44 1.26 -12.69
C ALA A 10 -7.86 2.23 -11.59
N THR A 11 -6.90 2.95 -11.01
CA THR A 11 -7.13 3.91 -9.92
C THR A 11 -5.96 4.89 -9.82
N GLU A 12 -6.20 6.09 -9.31
CA GLU A 12 -5.13 7.01 -8.91
C GLU A 12 -4.65 6.77 -7.48
N ASP A 13 -5.42 6.00 -6.70
CA ASP A 13 -5.08 5.64 -5.34
C ASP A 13 -4.00 4.54 -5.32
N MET A 14 -2.91 4.84 -4.63
CA MET A 14 -1.75 3.95 -4.56
C MET A 14 -1.92 2.87 -3.50
N ASP A 15 -2.88 3.02 -2.58
CA ASP A 15 -3.16 2.02 -1.54
C ASP A 15 -3.65 0.69 -2.13
N ALA A 16 -4.07 0.68 -3.40
CA ALA A 16 -4.36 -0.54 -4.16
C ALA A 16 -3.17 -1.50 -4.21
N LEU A 17 -1.93 -1.00 -4.21
CA LEU A 17 -0.73 -1.85 -4.09
C LEU A 17 -0.59 -2.41 -2.67
N THR A 18 -0.93 -1.61 -1.65
CA THR A 18 -0.89 -2.00 -0.24
C THR A 18 -1.90 -3.09 0.08
N PHE A 19 -3.11 -3.02 -0.49
CA PHE A 19 -4.10 -4.11 -0.50
C PHE A 19 -3.68 -5.33 -1.33
N GLY A 20 -2.57 -5.24 -2.07
CA GLY A 20 -1.96 -6.33 -2.80
C GLY A 20 -2.44 -6.50 -4.24
N SER A 21 -2.96 -5.46 -4.89
CA SER A 21 -3.20 -5.53 -6.33
C SER A 21 -1.89 -5.82 -7.07
N ASN A 22 -1.87 -6.85 -7.93
CA ASN A 22 -0.65 -7.23 -8.65
C ASN A 22 -0.19 -6.15 -9.63
N ILE A 23 -1.16 -5.43 -10.24
CA ILE A 23 -0.95 -4.39 -11.24
C ILE A 23 -1.90 -3.23 -10.95
N VAL A 24 -1.36 -2.01 -10.88
CA VAL A 24 -2.13 -0.77 -10.80
C VAL A 24 -1.87 0.07 -12.05
N LEU A 25 -2.95 0.53 -12.68
CA LEU A 25 -2.95 1.40 -13.84
C LEU A 25 -3.40 2.80 -13.44
N ARG A 26 -2.51 3.77 -13.63
CA ARG A 26 -2.79 5.19 -13.40
C ARG A 26 -2.93 5.94 -14.72
N HIS A 27 -3.62 7.07 -14.65
CA HIS A 27 -3.99 7.96 -15.74
C HIS A 27 -4.97 7.35 -16.75
N LEU A 28 -5.53 6.17 -16.48
CA LEU A 28 -6.45 5.48 -17.40
C LEU A 28 -7.76 6.26 -17.60
N THR A 29 -8.24 6.92 -16.54
CA THR A 29 -9.49 7.69 -16.54
C THR A 29 -9.28 9.18 -16.84
N PHE A 30 -8.04 9.60 -17.11
CA PHE A 30 -7.78 10.99 -17.45
C PHE A 30 -8.34 11.31 -18.84
N SER A 31 -8.78 12.57 -19.02
CA SER A 31 -9.21 13.04 -20.34
C SER A 31 -8.08 12.88 -21.35
N GLU A 32 -8.42 12.36 -22.54
CA GLU A 32 -7.51 12.21 -23.68
C GLU A 32 -6.77 13.52 -24.02
N ALA A 33 -7.41 14.67 -23.80
CA ALA A 33 -6.82 15.99 -24.03
C ALA A 33 -5.54 16.24 -23.21
N ARG A 34 -5.38 15.58 -22.06
CA ARG A 34 -4.16 15.68 -21.22
C ARG A 34 -2.97 14.96 -21.84
N LYS A 35 -3.18 14.03 -22.78
CA LYS A 35 -2.14 13.23 -23.46
C LYS A 35 -1.13 12.61 -22.49
N MET A 36 -1.58 12.25 -21.28
CA MET A 36 -0.74 11.59 -20.29
C MET A 36 -0.69 10.09 -20.59
N PRO A 37 0.51 9.48 -20.67
CA PRO A 37 0.61 8.04 -20.86
C PRO A 37 0.06 7.32 -19.63
N ILE A 38 -0.55 6.17 -19.88
CA ILE A 38 -0.93 5.23 -18.82
C ILE A 38 0.34 4.79 -18.11
N GLN A 39 0.33 4.88 -16.78
CA GLN A 39 1.41 4.38 -15.94
C GLN A 39 1.01 3.03 -15.36
N GLU A 40 1.82 2.01 -15.62
CA GLU A 40 1.62 0.65 -15.09
C GLU A 40 2.63 0.37 -13.99
N ILE A 41 2.14 -0.09 -12.84
CA ILE A 41 2.96 -0.39 -11.66
C ILE A 41 2.73 -1.84 -11.26
N HIS A 42 3.79 -2.63 -11.28
CA HIS A 42 3.77 -4.04 -10.86
C HIS A 42 4.23 -4.18 -9.42
N LEU A 43 3.35 -4.68 -8.55
CA LEU A 43 3.66 -4.90 -7.14
C LEU A 43 4.86 -5.84 -6.96
N LYS A 44 4.96 -6.89 -7.77
CA LYS A 44 6.08 -7.83 -7.73
C LYS A 44 7.43 -7.13 -7.91
N THR A 45 7.54 -6.22 -8.89
CA THR A 45 8.76 -5.45 -9.14
C THR A 45 9.05 -4.50 -7.97
N VAL A 46 8.03 -3.82 -7.44
CA VAL A 46 8.20 -2.94 -6.26
C VAL A 46 8.77 -3.71 -5.06
N LEU A 47 8.19 -4.85 -4.73
CA LEU A 47 8.65 -5.70 -3.62
C LEU A 47 10.08 -6.21 -3.83
N GLN A 48 10.40 -6.63 -5.07
CA GLN A 48 11.74 -7.11 -5.44
C GLN A 48 12.80 -6.01 -5.32
N GLU A 49 12.56 -4.84 -5.89
CA GLU A 49 13.50 -3.71 -5.87
C GLU A 49 13.69 -3.15 -4.46
N LEU A 50 12.64 -3.19 -3.62
CA LEU A 50 12.74 -2.78 -2.22
C LEU A 50 13.31 -3.89 -1.31
N ASN A 51 13.37 -5.14 -1.79
CA ASN A 51 13.68 -6.34 -1.03
C ASN A 51 12.79 -6.48 0.23
N LEU A 52 11.48 -6.37 0.02
CA LEU A 52 10.45 -6.46 1.05
C LEU A 52 9.43 -7.53 0.69
N THR A 53 8.89 -8.18 1.72
CA THR A 53 7.66 -8.97 1.64
C THR A 53 6.44 -8.05 1.62
N GLN A 54 5.25 -8.58 1.29
CA GLN A 54 4.02 -7.79 1.31
C GLN A 54 3.73 -7.21 2.71
N ASN A 55 3.95 -7.98 3.78
CA ASN A 55 3.67 -7.52 5.14
C ASN A 55 4.62 -6.38 5.55
N GLU A 56 5.91 -6.49 5.20
CA GLU A 56 6.87 -5.40 5.42
C GLU A 56 6.52 -4.17 4.57
N PHE A 57 5.98 -4.35 3.36
CA PHE A 57 5.51 -3.27 2.51
C PHE A 57 4.27 -2.56 3.06
N ILE A 58 3.33 -3.31 3.66
CA ILE A 58 2.18 -2.72 4.37
C ILE A 58 2.66 -1.84 5.53
N ASP A 59 3.58 -2.33 6.35
CA ASP A 59 4.17 -1.55 7.43
C ASP A 59 4.91 -0.30 6.92
N LEU A 60 5.63 -0.42 5.81
CA LEU A 60 6.24 0.72 5.14
C LEU A 60 5.18 1.77 4.74
N CYS A 61 4.08 1.36 4.12
CA CYS A 61 2.99 2.26 3.72
C CYS A 61 2.35 2.97 4.93
N ILE A 62 2.11 2.25 6.03
CA ILE A 62 1.58 2.85 7.26
C ILE A 62 2.56 3.88 7.84
N LEU A 63 3.86 3.58 7.85
CA LEU A 63 4.90 4.52 8.33
C LEU A 63 5.01 5.78 7.46
N MET A 64 4.82 5.65 6.14
CA MET A 64 4.80 6.79 5.22
C MET A 64 3.55 7.66 5.35
N GLY A 65 2.51 7.14 6.00
CA GLY A 65 1.19 7.72 6.11
C GLY A 65 0.18 7.02 5.21
N CYS A 66 -0.98 6.69 5.78
CA CYS A 66 -2.13 6.14 5.09
C CYS A 66 -3.41 6.76 5.66
N ASP A 67 -4.55 6.51 5.02
CA ASP A 67 -5.82 7.13 5.40
C ASP A 67 -6.50 6.47 6.61
N TYR A 68 -5.95 5.35 7.10
CA TYR A 68 -6.60 4.49 8.11
C TYR A 68 -6.08 4.68 9.53
N THR A 69 -4.98 5.41 9.73
CA THR A 69 -4.40 5.71 11.04
C THR A 69 -3.44 6.91 10.94
N ASP A 70 -3.15 7.55 12.07
CA ASP A 70 -2.11 8.59 12.14
C ASP A 70 -0.71 8.07 11.77
N SER A 71 0.25 8.98 11.61
CA SER A 71 1.66 8.65 11.35
C SER A 71 2.60 9.31 12.35
N ILE A 72 3.83 8.80 12.45
CA ILE A 72 4.84 9.36 13.36
C ILE A 72 5.39 10.66 12.77
N ARG A 73 5.13 11.79 13.43
CA ARG A 73 5.59 13.11 12.98
C ARG A 73 7.11 13.13 12.79
N GLY A 74 7.56 13.59 11.62
CA GLY A 74 8.98 13.68 11.27
C GLY A 74 9.58 12.40 10.67
N ILE A 75 8.80 11.32 10.55
CA ILE A 75 9.17 10.12 9.79
C ILE A 75 8.46 10.19 8.44
N GLY A 76 9.20 10.55 7.39
CA GLY A 76 8.72 10.57 6.01
C GLY A 76 9.20 9.37 5.19
N PRO A 77 9.00 9.37 3.86
CA PRO A 77 9.32 8.24 2.99
C PRO A 77 10.74 7.69 3.10
N LYS A 78 11.75 8.59 3.08
CA LYS A 78 13.16 8.18 3.18
C LYS A 78 13.47 7.45 4.50
N LYS A 79 12.97 7.99 5.61
CA LYS A 79 13.22 7.41 6.94
C LYS A 79 12.43 6.12 7.14
N SER A 80 11.21 6.05 6.62
CA SER A 80 10.38 4.84 6.65
C SER A 80 11.06 3.67 5.95
N ILE A 81 11.65 3.91 4.76
CA ILE A 81 12.41 2.88 4.03
C ILE A 81 13.65 2.42 4.82
N GLU A 82 14.39 3.35 5.44
CA GLU A 82 15.54 2.99 6.28
C GLU A 82 15.12 2.12 7.48
N LEU A 83 14.08 2.54 8.19
CA LEU A 83 13.57 1.85 9.37
C LEU A 83 13.03 0.46 9.03
N ILE A 84 12.23 0.33 7.98
CA ILE A 84 11.65 -0.96 7.60
C ILE A 84 12.73 -1.94 7.13
N LYS A 85 13.75 -1.49 6.39
CA LYS A 85 14.85 -2.34 5.94
C LYS A 85 15.69 -2.87 7.11
N ASN A 86 15.85 -2.08 8.17
CA ASN A 86 16.64 -2.45 9.35
C ASN A 86 15.86 -3.30 10.36
N HIS A 87 14.57 -3.03 10.55
CA HIS A 87 13.79 -3.58 11.67
C HIS A 87 12.61 -4.47 11.25
N ARG A 88 12.26 -4.46 9.96
CA ARG A 88 11.26 -5.32 9.30
C ARG A 88 9.80 -5.10 9.69
N ASN A 89 9.49 -4.62 10.88
CA ASN A 89 8.11 -4.30 11.29
C ASN A 89 8.02 -3.11 12.24
N ILE A 90 6.83 -2.51 12.34
CA ILE A 90 6.55 -1.34 13.17
C ILE A 90 6.86 -1.60 14.65
N GLU A 91 6.53 -2.77 15.18
CA GLU A 91 6.77 -3.14 16.58
C GLU A 91 8.26 -3.11 16.94
N THR A 92 9.11 -3.63 16.05
CA THR A 92 10.56 -3.63 16.24
C THR A 92 11.14 -2.24 16.03
N ILE A 93 10.58 -1.44 15.12
CA ILE A 93 10.93 -0.02 14.96
C ILE A 93 10.67 0.73 16.27
N LEU A 94 9.47 0.58 16.86
CA LEU A 94 9.08 1.27 18.09
C LEU A 94 9.95 0.90 19.32
N LYS A 95 10.60 -0.27 19.30
CA LYS A 95 11.57 -0.68 20.34
C LYS A 95 12.92 0.05 20.21
N HIS A 96 13.30 0.45 19.00
CA HIS A 96 14.61 1.04 18.70
C HIS A 96 14.53 2.54 18.34
N LEU A 97 13.32 3.08 18.20
CA LEU A 97 13.08 4.47 17.86
C LEU A 97 13.36 5.39 19.06
N ASP A 98 14.05 6.49 18.80
CA ASP A 98 14.16 7.62 19.74
C ASP A 98 12.79 8.31 19.84
N LYS A 99 12.04 7.98 20.90
CA LYS A 99 10.67 8.46 21.13
C LYS A 99 10.61 9.91 21.60
N ASP A 100 11.70 10.47 22.12
CA ASP A 100 11.75 11.89 22.48
C ASP A 100 11.79 12.74 21.21
N LYS A 101 12.51 12.26 20.19
CA LYS A 101 12.59 12.91 18.89
C LYS A 101 11.41 12.59 17.96
N TYR A 102 10.94 11.35 17.97
CA TYR A 102 9.88 10.84 17.11
C TYR A 102 8.77 10.20 17.94
N PRO A 103 8.00 10.98 18.71
CA PRO A 103 6.94 10.43 19.53
C PRO A 103 5.85 9.81 18.63
N PRO A 104 5.50 8.53 18.83
CA PRO A 104 4.36 7.94 18.14
C PRO A 104 3.04 8.62 18.55
N PRO A 105 2.00 8.60 17.70
CA PRO A 105 0.68 9.09 18.07
C PRO A 105 0.14 8.40 19.34
N GLU A 106 -0.65 9.13 20.12
CA GLU A 106 -1.34 8.56 21.27
C GLU A 106 -2.37 7.54 20.78
N ASN A 107 -2.41 6.34 21.38
CA ASN A 107 -3.29 5.23 20.97
C ASN A 107 -3.17 4.87 19.47
N TRP A 108 -1.96 4.93 18.92
CA TRP A 108 -1.71 4.67 17.50
C TRP A 108 -2.16 3.25 17.07
N ASN A 109 -3.26 3.18 16.32
CA ASN A 109 -3.87 1.92 15.87
C ASN A 109 -3.30 1.44 14.52
N PHE A 110 -1.97 1.30 14.45
CA PHE A 110 -1.33 0.76 13.23
C PHE A 110 -1.69 -0.71 12.98
N GLU A 111 -1.96 -1.48 14.04
CA GLU A 111 -2.39 -2.89 13.92
C GLU A 111 -3.74 -3.00 13.21
N GLY A 112 -4.70 -2.11 13.53
CA GLY A 112 -5.98 -2.06 12.84
C GLY A 112 -5.85 -1.71 11.36
N ALA A 113 -4.99 -0.73 11.02
CA ALA A 113 -4.69 -0.39 9.64
C ALA A 113 -4.01 -1.55 8.89
N ARG A 114 -3.07 -2.24 9.53
CA ARG A 114 -2.41 -3.43 8.97
C ARG A 114 -3.42 -4.53 8.69
N GLN A 115 -4.29 -4.83 9.65
CA GLN A 115 -5.33 -5.85 9.51
C GLN A 115 -6.28 -5.54 8.34
N LEU A 116 -6.63 -4.26 8.16
CA LEU A 116 -7.47 -3.79 7.05
C LEU A 116 -6.79 -4.03 5.70
N PHE A 117 -5.47 -3.79 5.58
CA PHE A 117 -4.72 -4.06 4.36
C PHE A 117 -4.50 -5.55 4.08
N GLU A 118 -4.25 -6.34 5.13
CA GLU A 118 -3.98 -7.77 5.01
C GLU A 118 -5.24 -8.57 4.69
N SER A 119 -6.37 -8.23 5.31
CA SER A 119 -7.65 -8.92 5.18
C SER A 119 -8.81 -7.93 4.98
N PRO A 120 -8.83 -7.19 3.86
CA PRO A 120 -9.94 -6.30 3.55
C PRO A 120 -11.22 -7.09 3.31
N GLU A 121 -12.36 -6.51 3.67
CA GLU A 121 -13.65 -7.01 3.23
C GLU A 121 -13.78 -6.81 1.72
N VAL A 122 -13.82 -7.92 0.96
CA VAL A 122 -13.92 -7.91 -0.50
C VAL A 122 -14.97 -8.92 -0.95
N THR A 123 -15.64 -8.61 -2.06
CA THR A 123 -16.57 -9.55 -2.71
C THR A 123 -15.84 -10.79 -3.19
N ASP A 124 -16.46 -11.97 -3.03
CA ASP A 124 -15.94 -13.23 -3.56
C ASP A 124 -15.83 -13.17 -5.09
N PRO A 125 -14.61 -13.21 -5.66
CA PRO A 125 -14.40 -13.15 -7.11
C PRO A 125 -15.08 -14.27 -7.90
N GLU A 126 -15.36 -15.42 -7.29
CA GLU A 126 -16.01 -16.54 -7.98
C GLU A 126 -17.50 -16.31 -8.22
N THR A 127 -18.12 -15.43 -7.44
CA THR A 127 -19.52 -15.01 -7.64
C THR A 127 -19.69 -13.97 -8.74
N ILE A 128 -18.58 -13.42 -9.27
CA ILE A 128 -18.60 -12.33 -10.24
C ILE A 128 -18.50 -12.90 -11.66
N GLU A 129 -19.53 -12.65 -12.47
CA GLU A 129 -19.54 -12.90 -13.91
C GLU A 129 -19.52 -11.55 -14.66
N LEU A 130 -18.46 -11.27 -15.41
CA LEU A 130 -18.34 -10.05 -16.21
C LEU A 130 -18.94 -10.26 -17.61
N LYS A 131 -19.93 -9.45 -17.97
CA LYS A 131 -20.55 -9.42 -19.30
C LYS A 131 -20.60 -7.99 -19.81
N TRP A 132 -20.22 -7.79 -21.06
CA TRP A 132 -20.43 -6.55 -21.79
C TRP A 132 -21.52 -6.81 -22.82
N GLY A 133 -22.66 -6.16 -22.65
CA GLY A 133 -23.73 -6.15 -23.65
C GLY A 133 -23.49 -5.06 -24.70
N GLU A 134 -24.25 -5.14 -25.78
CA GLU A 134 -24.37 -4.06 -26.78
C GLU A 134 -25.28 -2.92 -26.29
#